data_AF-A0A3M1AXN9-F1
#
_entry.id   AF-A0A3M1AXN9-F1
#
_cell.length_a   1.000
_cell.length_b   1.000
_cell.length_c   1.000
_cell.angle_alpha   90.00
_cell.angle_beta   90.00
_cell.angle_gamma   90.00
#
_symmetry.space_group_name_H-M   'P 1'
#
loop_
_entity.id
_entity.type
_entity.pdbx_description
1 polymer ?
#
loop_
_entity_poly.entity_id
_entity_poly.type
_entity_poly.pdbx_seq_one_letter_code
_entity_poly.pdbx_strand_id
1 'polypeptide(L)'
;MYSTLIRRGPVFAFLAALLLIIIAIIPIIGGMEALSSIPDKEQAFAPEGDIFYTALYITAALFFIAVAAAILLSLFNIIRNPKESVKGLIAFGVLLVLFFVFYAMADADATGSLKQTMETFKITPSVSKLIGASIRLTLLLGLGSVILMVILEIWNYFKTQ
;
A
#
# COMPACT_ATOMS: atom_id res chain seq x y z
N MET A 1 -14.74 -15.88 25.91
CA MET A 1 -13.66 -15.67 24.92
C MET A 1 -14.09 -14.86 23.71
N TYR A 2 -15.21 -15.17 23.04
CA TYR A 2 -15.66 -14.43 21.84
C TYR A 2 -16.01 -12.95 22.11
N SER A 3 -16.63 -12.65 23.25
CA SER A 3 -17.01 -11.26 23.62
C SER A 3 -15.83 -10.35 23.93
N THR A 4 -14.73 -10.88 24.47
CA THR A 4 -13.53 -10.10 24.81
C THR A 4 -12.77 -9.68 23.55
N LEU A 5 -12.68 -10.57 22.56
CA LEU A 5 -12.00 -10.28 21.29
C LEU A 5 -12.80 -9.31 20.41
N ILE A 6 -14.14 -9.39 20.43
CA ILE A 6 -15.00 -8.44 19.73
C ILE A 6 -15.02 -7.07 20.42
N ARG A 7 -15.09 -7.03 21.76
CA ARG A 7 -15.19 -5.77 22.50
C ARG A 7 -13.84 -5.05 22.66
N ARG A 8 -12.74 -5.78 22.70
CA ARG A 8 -11.37 -5.23 22.86
C ARG A 8 -10.47 -5.43 21.64
N GLY A 9 -11.05 -5.86 20.51
CA GLY A 9 -10.32 -6.07 19.25
C GLY A 9 -9.41 -4.90 18.86
N PRO A 10 -9.89 -3.63 18.91
CA PRO A 10 -9.04 -2.48 18.61
C PRO A 10 -7.82 -2.34 19.53
N VAL A 11 -7.96 -2.68 20.82
CA VAL A 11 -6.85 -2.63 21.79
C VAL A 11 -5.80 -3.70 21.47
N PHE A 12 -6.23 -4.91 21.11
CA PHE A 12 -5.31 -5.97 20.69
C PHE A 12 -4.58 -5.61 19.39
N ALA A 13 -5.27 -5.02 18.41
CA ALA A 13 -4.66 -4.55 17.18
C ALA A 13 -3.61 -3.47 17.43
N PHE A 14 -3.92 -2.51 18.31
CA PHE A 14 -2.98 -1.45 18.71
C PHE A 14 -1.74 -2.02 19.40
N LEU A 15 -1.91 -2.93 20.37
CA LEU A 15 -0.78 -3.55 21.08
C LEU A 15 0.09 -4.40 20.16
N ALA A 16 -0.52 -5.15 19.25
CA ALA A 16 0.21 -5.92 18.25
C ALA A 16 1.01 -5.00 17.31
N ALA A 17 0.42 -3.91 16.84
CA ALA A 17 1.10 -2.92 16.01
C ALA A 17 2.29 -2.28 16.76
N LEU A 18 2.08 -1.86 18.01
CA LEU A 18 3.14 -1.29 18.84
C LEU A 18 4.31 -2.26 19.01
N LEU A 19 4.02 -3.53 19.29
CA LEU A 19 5.04 -4.58 19.44
C LEU A 19 5.83 -4.79 18.14
N LEU A 20 5.16 -4.85 16.99
CA LEU A 20 5.81 -5.00 15.69
C LEU A 20 6.70 -3.80 15.34
N ILE A 21 6.25 -2.59 15.69
CA ILE A 21 7.06 -1.37 15.53
C ILE A 21 8.32 -1.44 16.38
N ILE A 22 8.21 -1.85 17.64
CA ILE A 22 9.38 -2.01 18.53
C ILE A 22 10.38 -3.00 17.93
N ILE A 23 9.90 -4.16 17.46
CA ILE A 23 10.75 -5.18 16.81
C ILE A 23 11.43 -4.62 15.56
N ALA A 24 10.72 -3.84 14.74
CA ALA A 24 11.26 -3.23 13.53
C ALA A 24 12.33 -2.17 13.83
N ILE A 25 12.20 -1.42 14.92
CA ILE A 25 13.09 -0.30 15.26
C ILE A 25 14.42 -0.76 15.89
N ILE A 26 14.43 -1.86 16.66
CA ILE A 26 15.63 -2.32 17.38
C ILE A 26 16.84 -2.50 16.45
N PRO A 27 16.76 -3.23 15.32
CA PRO A 27 17.88 -3.39 14.39
C PRO A 27 18.31 -2.07 13.73
N ILE A 28 17.35 -1.18 13.45
CA ILE A 28 17.61 0.11 12.81
C ILE A 28 18.43 1.00 13.73
N ILE A 29 18.04 1.13 15.00
CA ILE A 29 18.80 1.93 15.97
C ILE A 29 20.17 1.30 16.23
N GLY A 30 20.23 -0.02 16.39
CA GLY A 30 21.48 -0.73 16.71
C GLY A 30 22.51 -0.76 15.57
N GLY A 31 22.09 -0.66 14.31
CA GLY A 31 22.97 -0.70 13.16
C GLY A 31 23.18 0.63 12.43
N MET A 32 22.51 1.72 12.87
CA MET A 32 22.58 3.04 12.23
C MET A 32 24.01 3.59 12.15
N GLU A 33 24.78 3.43 13.23
CA GLU A 33 26.16 3.93 13.30
C GLU A 33 27.04 3.25 12.25
N ALA A 34 26.94 1.92 12.13
CA ALA A 34 27.67 1.14 11.13
C ALA A 34 27.29 1.57 9.70
N LEU A 35 26.01 1.75 9.42
CA LEU A 35 25.54 2.21 8.11
C LEU A 35 26.04 3.63 7.77
N SER A 36 25.99 4.55 8.75
CA SER A 36 26.41 5.95 8.57
C SER A 36 27.90 6.14 8.30
N SER A 37 28.72 5.13 8.60
CA SER A 37 30.16 5.13 8.32
C SER A 37 30.49 4.89 6.84
N ILE A 38 29.51 4.45 6.06
CA ILE A 38 29.63 4.13 4.64
C ILE A 38 29.23 5.35 3.80
N PRO A 39 29.92 5.66 2.69
CA PRO A 39 29.49 6.70 1.77
C PRO A 39 28.02 6.51 1.33
N ASP A 40 27.22 7.58 1.32
CA ASP A 40 25.77 7.54 1.06
C ASP A 40 25.37 6.77 -0.21
N LYS A 41 26.21 6.82 -1.25
CA LYS A 41 25.97 6.16 -2.54
C LYS A 41 26.13 4.64 -2.49
N GLU A 42 26.80 4.13 -1.46
CA GLU A 42 27.14 2.71 -1.28
C GLU A 42 26.32 2.06 -0.16
N GLN A 43 25.75 2.85 0.75
CA GLN A 43 24.89 2.39 1.86
C GLN A 43 23.75 1.45 1.38
N ALA A 44 23.16 1.72 0.22
CA ALA A 44 22.06 0.92 -0.32
C ALA A 44 22.46 -0.51 -0.75
N PHE A 45 23.76 -0.75 -0.96
CA PHE A 45 24.30 -2.04 -1.43
C PHE A 45 25.22 -2.70 -0.40
N ALA A 46 25.43 -2.03 0.73
CA ALA A 46 26.28 -2.51 1.80
C ALA A 46 25.54 -3.55 2.67
N PRO A 47 26.22 -4.58 3.19
CA PRO A 47 25.64 -5.52 4.16
C PRO A 47 25.02 -4.84 5.39
N GLU A 48 25.51 -3.65 5.76
CA GLU A 48 25.01 -2.83 6.85
C GLU A 48 23.60 -2.27 6.57
N GLY A 49 23.15 -2.28 5.31
CA GLY A 49 21.78 -1.93 4.92
C GLY A 49 20.73 -2.96 5.35
N ASP A 50 21.16 -4.17 5.73
CA ASP A 50 20.29 -5.27 6.16
C ASP A 50 19.48 -4.94 7.43
N ILE A 51 19.86 -3.86 8.13
CA ILE A 51 19.14 -3.32 9.30
C ILE A 51 17.66 -3.03 9.01
N PHE A 52 17.30 -2.76 7.75
CA PHE A 52 15.92 -2.48 7.32
C PHE A 52 15.12 -3.73 6.97
N TYR A 53 15.74 -4.89 6.76
CA TYR A 53 15.02 -6.08 6.31
C TYR A 53 14.00 -6.59 7.31
N THR A 54 14.27 -6.46 8.61
CA THR A 54 13.30 -6.85 9.65
C THR A 54 12.00 -6.05 9.50
N ALA A 55 12.10 -4.73 9.34
CA ALA A 55 10.94 -3.87 9.11
C ALA A 55 10.24 -4.23 7.79
N LEU A 56 11.02 -4.42 6.72
CA LEU A 56 10.50 -4.72 5.39
C LEU A 56 9.74 -6.06 5.35
N TYR A 57 10.27 -7.11 5.98
CA TYR A 57 9.60 -8.42 6.05
C TYR A 57 8.33 -8.38 6.88
N ILE A 58 8.32 -7.66 8.01
CA ILE A 58 7.10 -7.47 8.82
C ILE A 58 6.03 -6.76 7.99
N THR A 59 6.39 -5.65 7.33
CA THR A 59 5.46 -4.91 6.47
C THR A 59 4.96 -5.74 5.31
N ALA A 60 5.86 -6.48 4.63
CA ALA A 60 5.48 -7.36 3.53
C ALA A 60 4.52 -8.46 3.99
N ALA A 61 4.79 -9.11 5.12
CA ALA A 61 3.92 -10.14 5.69
C ALA A 61 2.53 -9.58 6.03
N LEU A 62 2.47 -8.44 6.72
CA LEU A 62 1.20 -7.78 7.05
C LEU A 62 0.43 -7.36 5.79
N PHE A 63 1.12 -6.84 4.79
CA PHE A 63 0.53 -6.47 3.50
C PHE A 63 -0.12 -7.68 2.83
N PHE A 64 0.58 -8.80 2.71
CA PHE A 64 0.01 -10.00 2.09
C PHE A 64 -1.15 -10.58 2.89
N ILE A 65 -1.09 -10.56 4.22
CA ILE A 65 -2.22 -10.98 5.08
C ILE A 65 -3.43 -10.06 4.84
N ALA A 66 -3.22 -8.74 4.79
CA ALA A 66 -4.29 -7.78 4.57
C ALA A 66 -4.93 -7.95 3.17
N VAL A 67 -4.11 -8.13 2.14
CA VAL A 67 -4.58 -8.41 0.77
C VAL A 67 -5.38 -9.72 0.73
N ALA A 68 -4.87 -10.78 1.35
CA ALA A 68 -5.58 -12.06 1.41
C ALA A 68 -6.93 -11.93 2.14
N ALA A 69 -6.95 -11.27 3.30
CA ALA A 69 -8.17 -11.01 4.05
C ALA A 69 -9.18 -10.16 3.24
N ALA A 70 -8.72 -9.09 2.59
CA ALA A 70 -9.56 -8.24 1.77
C ALA A 70 -10.20 -9.02 0.62
N ILE A 71 -9.44 -9.87 -0.09
CA ILE A 71 -9.96 -10.70 -1.18
C ILE A 71 -10.95 -11.74 -0.64
N LEU A 72 -10.57 -12.51 0.38
CA LEU A 72 -11.42 -13.57 0.93
C LEU A 72 -12.73 -13.03 1.50
N LEU A 73 -12.68 -11.93 2.25
CA LEU A 73 -13.89 -11.29 2.80
C LEU A 73 -14.75 -10.67 1.69
N SER A 74 -14.15 -10.09 0.66
CA SER A 74 -14.89 -9.55 -0.50
C SER A 74 -15.61 -10.66 -1.26
N LEU A 75 -14.93 -11.78 -1.55
CA LEU A 75 -15.54 -12.95 -2.20
C LEU A 75 -16.65 -13.56 -1.34
N PHE A 76 -16.43 -13.69 -0.04
CA PHE A 76 -17.44 -14.18 0.90
C PHE A 76 -18.69 -13.30 0.90
N ASN A 77 -18.54 -11.97 0.90
CA ASN A 77 -19.66 -11.04 0.83
C ASN A 77 -20.41 -11.10 -0.51
N ILE A 78 -19.70 -11.26 -1.63
CA ILE A 78 -20.32 -11.44 -2.95
C ILE A 78 -21.19 -12.70 -3.00
N ILE A 79 -20.70 -13.82 -2.45
CA ILE A 79 -21.43 -15.09 -2.44
C ILE A 79 -22.67 -14.99 -1.55
N ARG A 80 -22.55 -14.37 -0.37
CA ARG A 80 -23.65 -14.28 0.60
C ARG A 80 -24.73 -13.28 0.18
N ASN A 81 -24.32 -12.12 -0.35
CA ASN A 81 -25.20 -11.02 -0.71
C ASN A 81 -24.89 -10.50 -2.13
N PRO A 82 -25.19 -11.29 -3.18
CA PRO A 82 -24.81 -10.95 -4.56
C PRO A 82 -25.51 -9.68 -5.05
N LYS A 83 -26.77 -9.47 -4.66
CA LYS A 83 -27.58 -8.32 -5.09
C LYS A 83 -27.03 -6.99 -4.58
N GLU A 84 -26.56 -6.96 -3.33
CA GLU A 84 -25.95 -5.76 -2.74
C GLU A 84 -24.55 -5.51 -3.27
N SER A 85 -23.84 -6.58 -3.64
CA SER A 85 -22.47 -6.52 -4.16
C SER A 85 -22.36 -5.98 -5.59
N VAL A 86 -23.47 -5.88 -6.33
CA VAL A 86 -23.47 -5.37 -7.72
C VAL A 86 -22.85 -3.98 -7.81
N LYS A 87 -23.18 -3.06 -6.90
CA LYS A 87 -22.60 -1.70 -6.89
C LYS A 87 -21.09 -1.73 -6.62
N GLY A 88 -20.65 -2.60 -5.72
CA GLY A 88 -19.22 -2.80 -5.43
C GLY A 88 -18.47 -3.38 -6.61
N LEU A 89 -19.05 -4.37 -7.30
CA LEU A 89 -18.47 -4.96 -8.51
C LEU A 89 -18.40 -3.97 -9.67
N ILE A 90 -19.42 -3.13 -9.85
CA ILE A 90 -19.39 -2.05 -10.85
C ILE A 90 -18.26 -1.06 -10.54
N ALA A 91 -18.15 -0.60 -9.30
CA ALA A 91 -17.07 0.30 -8.89
C ALA A 91 -15.68 -0.33 -9.11
N PHE A 92 -15.52 -1.61 -8.75
CA PHE A 92 -14.28 -2.35 -9.00
C PHE A 92 -13.97 -2.49 -10.50
N GLY A 93 -14.98 -2.75 -11.33
CA GLY A 93 -14.84 -2.81 -12.78
C GLY A 93 -14.35 -1.49 -13.37
N VAL A 94 -14.89 -0.35 -12.91
CA VAL A 94 -14.42 0.98 -13.32
C VAL A 94 -12.95 1.19 -12.91
N LEU A 95 -12.56 0.78 -11.70
CA LEU A 95 -11.17 0.86 -11.24
C LEU A 95 -10.22 0.02 -12.10
N LEU A 96 -10.64 -1.20 -12.49
CA LEU A 96 -9.85 -2.03 -13.38
C LEU A 96 -9.67 -1.37 -14.75
N VAL A 97 -10.72 -0.80 -15.33
CA VAL A 97 -10.62 -0.08 -16.61
C VAL A 97 -9.64 1.09 -16.49
N LEU A 98 -9.76 1.91 -15.43
CA LEU A 98 -8.85 3.03 -15.19
C LEU A 98 -7.40 2.56 -14.99
N PHE A 99 -7.20 1.46 -14.28
CA PHE A 99 -5.87 0.85 -14.12
C PHE A 99 -5.26 0.48 -15.46
N PHE A 100 -6.02 -0.20 -16.33
CA PHE A 100 -5.54 -0.57 -17.66
C PHE A 100 -5.24 0.63 -18.54
N VAL A 101 -6.04 1.71 -18.45
CA VAL A 101 -5.75 2.97 -19.13
C VAL A 101 -4.41 3.54 -18.66
N PHE A 102 -4.19 3.62 -17.34
CA PHE A 102 -2.91 4.12 -16.81
C PHE A 102 -1.73 3.23 -17.13
N TYR A 103 -1.92 1.91 -17.16
CA TYR A 103 -0.90 0.95 -17.57
C TYR A 103 -0.53 1.10 -19.05
N ALA A 104 -1.53 1.28 -19.92
CA ALA A 104 -1.30 1.52 -21.34
C ALA A 104 -0.58 2.86 -21.60
N MET A 105 -0.89 3.89 -20.81
CA MET A 105 -0.25 5.21 -20.84
C MET A 105 1.10 5.28 -20.11
N ALA A 106 1.52 4.21 -19.42
CA ALA A 106 2.80 4.20 -18.73
C ALA A 106 3.93 3.94 -19.74
N ASP A 107 4.93 4.82 -19.75
CA ASP A 107 6.14 4.62 -20.53
C ASP A 107 6.91 3.41 -20.02
N ALA A 108 7.44 2.62 -20.96
CA ALA A 108 8.25 1.43 -20.65
C ALA A 108 9.69 1.81 -20.27
N ASP A 109 10.15 2.94 -20.79
CA ASP A 109 11.54 3.34 -20.74
C ASP A 109 11.76 4.26 -19.54
N ALA A 110 12.46 3.73 -18.54
CA ALA A 110 12.99 4.54 -17.48
C ALA A 110 14.18 5.37 -17.99
N THR A 111 14.23 6.65 -17.60
CA THR A 111 15.35 7.55 -17.88
C THR A 111 16.07 7.92 -16.58
N GLY A 112 17.37 8.24 -16.67
CA GLY A 112 18.17 8.68 -15.54
C GLY A 112 18.27 7.66 -14.41
N SER A 113 18.07 8.11 -13.17
CA SER A 113 18.19 7.30 -11.95
C SER A 113 17.21 6.13 -11.89
N LEU A 114 16.04 6.23 -12.53
CA LEU A 114 15.06 5.15 -12.56
C LEU A 114 15.56 3.96 -13.39
N LYS A 115 16.30 4.22 -14.47
CA LYS A 115 16.88 3.16 -15.32
C LYS A 115 17.91 2.33 -14.55
N GLN A 116 18.80 3.03 -13.83
CA GLN A 116 19.83 2.41 -13.01
C GLN A 116 19.22 1.51 -11.93
N THR A 117 18.14 1.97 -11.27
CA THR A 117 17.39 1.15 -10.31
C THR A 117 16.74 -0.07 -10.98
N MET A 118 16.12 0.08 -12.15
CA MET A 118 15.52 -1.05 -12.85
C MET A 118 16.54 -2.12 -13.25
N GLU A 119 17.73 -1.72 -13.70
CA GLU A 119 18.83 -2.65 -14.03
C GLU A 119 19.36 -3.36 -12.77
N THR A 120 19.53 -2.61 -11.69
CA THR A 120 20.08 -3.13 -10.42
C THR A 120 19.15 -4.16 -9.77
N PHE A 121 17.84 -3.89 -9.77
CA PHE A 121 16.83 -4.78 -9.19
C PHE A 121 16.21 -5.75 -10.21
N LYS A 122 16.73 -5.79 -11.45
CA LYS A 122 16.23 -6.62 -12.56
C LYS A 122 14.72 -6.47 -12.79
N ILE A 123 14.22 -5.24 -12.63
CA ILE A 123 12.81 -4.92 -12.81
C ILE A 123 12.51 -4.89 -14.31
N THR A 124 11.60 -5.75 -14.74
CA THR A 124 11.16 -5.77 -16.14
C THR A 124 10.32 -4.52 -16.47
N PRO A 125 10.29 -4.09 -17.75
CA PRO A 125 9.46 -2.96 -18.16
C PRO A 125 7.98 -3.12 -17.79
N SER A 126 7.46 -4.36 -17.83
CA SER A 126 6.09 -4.68 -17.41
C SER A 126 5.85 -4.39 -15.93
N VAL A 127 6.79 -4.76 -15.05
CA VAL A 127 6.69 -4.47 -13.61
C VAL A 127 6.80 -2.97 -13.35
N SER A 128 7.66 -2.27 -14.07
CA SER A 128 7.79 -0.80 -13.97
C SER A 128 6.49 -0.08 -14.36
N LYS A 129 5.87 -0.47 -15.49
CA LYS A 129 4.55 0.06 -15.89
C LYS A 129 3.47 -0.23 -14.86
N LEU A 130 3.48 -1.43 -14.26
CA LEU A 130 2.53 -1.79 -13.22
C LEU A 130 2.67 -0.89 -12.00
N ILE A 131 3.91 -0.65 -11.54
CA ILE A 131 4.20 0.26 -10.42
C ILE A 131 3.71 1.67 -10.77
N GLY A 132 4.09 2.19 -11.93
CA GLY A 132 3.70 3.54 -12.35
C GLY A 132 2.19 3.74 -12.47
N ALA A 133 1.49 2.77 -13.06
CA ALA A 133 0.03 2.78 -13.18
C ALA A 133 -0.66 2.74 -11.80
N SER A 134 -0.15 1.90 -10.90
CA SER A 134 -0.69 1.78 -9.53
C SER A 134 -0.54 3.08 -8.76
N ILE A 135 0.63 3.73 -8.83
CA ILE A 135 0.88 5.02 -8.17
C ILE A 135 -0.06 6.10 -8.71
N ARG A 136 -0.19 6.21 -10.04
CA ARG A 136 -1.09 7.20 -10.67
C ARG A 136 -2.55 6.97 -10.28
N LEU A 137 -2.99 5.71 -10.24
CA LEU A 137 -4.34 5.36 -9.80
C LEU A 137 -4.57 5.72 -8.33
N THR A 138 -3.64 5.40 -7.43
CA THR A 138 -3.73 5.76 -6.01
C THR A 138 -3.78 7.27 -5.82
N LEU A 139 -2.97 8.03 -6.56
CA LEU A 139 -2.99 9.50 -6.51
C LEU A 139 -4.33 10.06 -7.00
N LEU A 140 -4.87 9.55 -8.11
CA LEU A 140 -6.17 9.97 -8.62
C LEU A 140 -7.28 9.73 -7.61
N LEU A 141 -7.33 8.54 -7.02
CA LEU A 141 -8.36 8.18 -6.04
C LEU A 141 -8.18 8.95 -4.72
N GLY A 142 -6.94 9.08 -4.26
CA GLY A 142 -6.60 9.79 -3.02
C GLY A 142 -6.97 11.26 -3.13
N LEU A 143 -6.46 11.97 -4.13
CA LEU A 143 -6.77 13.39 -4.34
C LEU A 143 -8.24 13.59 -4.74
N GLY A 144 -8.77 12.72 -5.60
CA GLY A 144 -10.17 12.75 -6.00
C GLY A 144 -11.12 12.61 -4.82
N SER A 145 -10.81 11.73 -3.86
CA SER A 145 -11.65 11.57 -2.66
C SER A 145 -11.65 12.82 -1.78
N VAL A 146 -10.50 13.48 -1.60
CA VAL A 146 -10.41 14.75 -0.87
C VAL A 146 -11.21 15.85 -1.56
N ILE A 147 -11.09 15.98 -2.88
CA ILE A 147 -11.84 16.99 -3.65
C ILE A 147 -13.35 16.72 -3.56
N LEU A 148 -13.77 15.47 -3.77
CA LEU A 148 -15.18 15.08 -3.68
C LEU A 148 -15.74 15.32 -2.28
N MET A 149 -14.98 15.02 -1.23
CA MET A 149 -15.38 15.29 0.15
C MET A 149 -15.67 16.78 0.35
N VAL A 150 -14.79 17.68 -0.09
CA VAL A 150 -15.00 19.14 0.04
C VAL A 150 -16.22 19.60 -0.75
N ILE A 151 -16.37 19.16 -2.00
CA ILE A 151 -17.52 19.55 -2.84
C ILE A 151 -18.84 19.07 -2.23
N LEU A 152 -18.87 17.82 -1.77
CA LEU A 152 -20.06 17.23 -1.17
C LEU A 152 -20.42 17.94 0.13
N GLU A 153 -19.45 18.29 0.97
CA GLU A 153 -19.69 19.03 2.22
C GLU A 153 -20.33 20.41 1.94
N ILE A 154 -19.78 21.16 0.98
CA ILE A 154 -20.32 22.45 0.54
C ILE A 154 -21.74 22.28 0.00
N TRP A 155 -21.96 21.30 -0.87
CA TRP A 155 -23.27 21.06 -1.45
C TRP A 155 -24.32 20.66 -0.41
N ASN A 156 -23.92 19.83 0.57
CA ASN A 156 -24.81 19.39 1.65
C ASN A 156 -25.20 20.57 2.55
N TYR A 157 -24.26 21.49 2.83
CA TYR A 157 -24.54 22.72 3.56
C TYR A 157 -25.66 23.54 2.92
N PHE A 158 -25.69 23.64 1.59
CA PHE A 158 -26.76 24.35 0.87
C PHE A 158 -28.08 23.59 0.77
N LYS A 159 -28.07 22.27 0.96
CA LYS A 159 -29.28 21.43 0.89
C LYS A 159 -29.98 21.27 2.24
N THR A 160 -29.29 21.59 3.34
CA THR A 160 -29.79 21.47 4.72
C THR A 160 -30.33 22.80 5.25
N GLN A 161 -30.24 23.88 4.47
CA GLN A 161 -30.96 25.15 4.65
C GLN A 161 -32.27 25.09 3.86
#